data_AF-A0A9R1PH94-F1
#
_entry.id   AF-A0A9R1PH94-F1
#
_cell.length_a   1.000
_cell.length_b   1.000
_cell.length_c   1.000
_cell.angle_alpha   90.00
_cell.angle_beta   90.00
_cell.angle_gamma   90.00
#
_symmetry.space_group_name_H-M   'P 1'
#
loop_
_entity.id
_entity.type
_entity.pdbx_description
1 polymer ?
#
loop_
_entity_poly.entity_id
_entity_poly.type
_entity_poly.pdbx_seq_one_letter_code
_entity_poly.pdbx_strand_id
1 'polypeptide(L)'
;MFVKLIRYLPTEKNLKIWKLDKDVRSMLMNIIKTRLENKDTMGYGNDLLGLMLEACAPEHGQNPILSMDEIIDECKTFFFAGHDTSSHLLTWTMFLLSTHPEWQEKLREEVLRECGNGAPTGDMLNKLQLVNMFLLETLRLYGPVAVIQRKAGSDLEVGGIKVPEGTVLTIPIATIHRDKEVWGEDANEFKPMRFENGVTRAGKHPNALLSFSSGPRSCIGQNFAMIEAKAVIAMILQRFSFSLSPKYVHAPMDVITVRPKFGLPMVLKSLEM
;
A
#
# COMPACT_ATOMS: atom_id res chain seq x y z
N MET A 1 10.34 -3.15 -29.59
CA MET A 1 10.15 -4.57 -29.98
C MET A 1 11.27 -5.48 -29.46
N PHE A 2 12.56 -5.10 -29.58
CA PHE A 2 13.72 -5.88 -29.08
C PHE A 2 13.72 -6.23 -27.57
N VAL A 3 13.18 -5.36 -26.71
CA VAL A 3 13.18 -5.57 -25.23
C VAL A 3 12.31 -6.74 -24.77
N LYS A 4 11.30 -7.17 -25.56
CA LYS A 4 10.42 -8.29 -25.19
C LYS A 4 11.11 -9.65 -25.34
N LEU A 5 11.95 -9.83 -26.37
CA LEU A 5 12.65 -11.10 -26.63
C LEU A 5 13.64 -11.46 -25.53
N ILE A 6 14.28 -10.46 -24.91
CA ILE A 6 15.27 -10.66 -23.84
C ILE A 6 14.65 -11.38 -22.63
N ARG A 7 13.35 -11.23 -22.37
CA ARG A 7 12.66 -11.91 -21.26
C ARG A 7 12.53 -13.42 -21.44
N TYR A 8 12.68 -13.92 -22.67
CA TYR A 8 12.60 -15.34 -23.02
C TYR A 8 13.98 -16.01 -23.14
N LEU A 9 15.06 -15.24 -23.10
CA LEU A 9 16.41 -15.79 -23.13
C LEU A 9 16.80 -16.37 -21.77
N PRO A 10 17.52 -17.51 -21.70
CA PRO A 10 17.91 -18.15 -20.44
C PRO A 10 19.11 -17.44 -19.77
N THR A 11 18.98 -16.15 -19.50
CA THR A 11 19.95 -15.41 -18.67
C THR A 11 19.83 -15.86 -17.21
N GLU A 12 20.89 -15.73 -16.41
CA GLU A 12 20.85 -16.09 -14.98
C GLU A 12 19.68 -15.41 -14.25
N LYS A 13 19.44 -14.12 -14.56
CA LYS A 13 18.32 -13.36 -14.03
C LYS A 13 16.97 -13.96 -14.44
N ASN A 14 16.78 -14.32 -15.71
CA ASN A 14 15.51 -14.86 -16.18
C ASN A 14 15.27 -16.28 -15.64
N LEU A 15 16.30 -17.12 -15.58
CA LEU A 15 16.21 -18.44 -14.96
C LEU A 15 15.78 -18.35 -13.49
N LYS A 16 16.33 -17.37 -12.75
CA LYS A 16 15.91 -17.07 -11.38
C LYS A 16 14.45 -16.60 -11.31
N ILE A 17 14.02 -15.71 -12.19
CA ILE A 17 12.63 -15.24 -12.26
C ILE A 17 11.67 -16.41 -12.54
N TRP A 18 11.97 -17.26 -13.53
CA TRP A 18 11.12 -18.41 -13.87
C TRP A 18 11.05 -19.43 -12.74
N LYS A 19 12.17 -19.68 -12.05
CA LYS A 19 12.18 -20.53 -10.86
C LYS A 19 11.28 -19.96 -9.77
N LEU A 20 11.41 -18.67 -9.44
CA LEU A 20 10.61 -18.02 -8.41
C LEU A 20 9.12 -17.96 -8.77
N ASP A 21 8.76 -17.69 -10.02
CA ASP A 21 7.36 -17.72 -10.47
C ASP A 21 6.77 -19.13 -10.34
N LYS A 22 7.54 -20.17 -10.69
CA LYS A 22 7.13 -21.56 -10.50
C LYS A 22 6.94 -21.89 -9.01
N ASP A 23 7.87 -21.48 -8.15
CA ASP A 23 7.80 -21.73 -6.71
C ASP A 23 6.56 -21.05 -6.08
N VAL A 24 6.31 -19.78 -6.42
CA VAL A 24 5.11 -19.04 -5.96
C VAL A 24 3.84 -19.70 -6.45
N ARG A 25 3.78 -20.08 -7.74
CA ARG A 25 2.61 -20.75 -8.32
C ARG A 25 2.36 -22.10 -7.64
N SER A 26 3.39 -22.90 -7.42
CA SER A 26 3.26 -24.18 -6.71
C SER A 26 2.77 -24.01 -5.27
N MET A 27 3.24 -22.99 -4.56
CA MET A 27 2.77 -22.68 -3.21
C MET A 27 1.27 -22.32 -3.19
N LEU A 28 0.84 -21.42 -4.08
CA LEU A 28 -0.56 -21.02 -4.20
C LEU A 28 -1.46 -22.20 -4.60
N MET A 29 -1.01 -23.02 -5.57
CA MET A 29 -1.74 -24.23 -5.97
C MET A 29 -1.91 -25.21 -4.81
N ASN A 30 -0.89 -25.39 -3.97
CA ASN A 30 -0.99 -26.26 -2.80
C ASN A 30 -2.02 -25.72 -1.81
N ILE A 31 -2.01 -24.41 -1.51
CA ILE A 31 -3.00 -23.77 -0.64
C ILE A 31 -4.42 -23.96 -1.18
N ILE A 32 -4.63 -23.70 -2.47
CA ILE A 32 -5.94 -23.84 -3.12
C ILE A 32 -6.41 -25.30 -3.07
N LYS A 33 -5.53 -26.25 -3.42
CA LYS A 33 -5.85 -27.67 -3.40
C LYS A 33 -6.27 -28.13 -1.99
N THR A 34 -5.51 -27.73 -0.97
CA THR A 34 -5.85 -28.04 0.42
C THR A 34 -7.22 -27.48 0.81
N ARG A 35 -7.62 -26.30 0.33
CA ARG A 35 -8.95 -25.75 0.59
C ARG A 35 -10.08 -26.47 -0.14
N LEU A 36 -9.84 -26.85 -1.40
CA LEU A 36 -10.82 -27.60 -2.17
C LEU A 36 -11.08 -28.99 -1.56
N GLU A 37 -10.05 -29.61 -0.99
CA GLU A 37 -10.14 -30.91 -0.32
C GLU A 37 -10.80 -30.82 1.08
N ASN A 38 -10.70 -29.67 1.74
CA ASN A 38 -11.20 -29.45 3.11
C ASN A 38 -12.34 -28.42 3.15
N LYS A 39 -13.37 -28.57 2.30
CA LYS A 39 -14.60 -27.75 2.38
C LYS A 39 -15.23 -27.95 3.76
N ASP A 40 -15.31 -26.89 4.55
CA ASP A 40 -15.89 -26.92 5.89
C ASP A 40 -17.32 -26.33 5.91
N THR A 41 -17.89 -26.14 7.09
CA THR A 41 -19.23 -25.54 7.24
C THR A 41 -19.29 -24.07 6.81
N MET A 42 -18.14 -23.40 6.64
CA MET A 42 -17.98 -22.05 6.11
C MET A 42 -17.59 -22.04 4.62
N GLY A 43 -17.70 -23.18 3.92
CA GLY A 43 -17.36 -23.29 2.51
C GLY A 43 -15.86 -23.46 2.28
N TYR A 44 -15.25 -22.53 1.55
CA TYR A 44 -13.81 -22.56 1.21
C TYR A 44 -12.96 -21.61 2.09
N GLY A 45 -13.48 -21.26 3.26
CA GLY A 45 -12.89 -20.32 4.22
C GLY A 45 -13.49 -18.92 4.16
N ASN A 46 -13.21 -18.10 5.17
CA ASN A 46 -13.82 -16.79 5.39
C ASN A 46 -12.95 -15.59 4.93
N ASP A 47 -12.13 -15.79 3.91
CA ASP A 47 -11.24 -14.77 3.36
C ASP A 47 -11.39 -14.63 1.84
N LEU A 48 -10.60 -13.73 1.25
CA LEU A 48 -10.68 -13.41 -0.18
C LEU A 48 -10.52 -14.64 -1.08
N LEU A 49 -9.63 -15.58 -0.74
CA LEU A 49 -9.48 -16.79 -1.54
C LEU A 49 -10.72 -17.68 -1.41
N GLY A 50 -11.29 -17.79 -0.22
CA GLY A 50 -12.54 -18.54 -0.01
C GLY A 50 -13.69 -17.98 -0.85
N LEU A 51 -13.85 -16.66 -0.84
CA LEU A 51 -14.85 -15.95 -1.65
C LEU A 51 -14.65 -16.15 -3.16
N MET A 52 -13.40 -16.10 -3.65
CA MET A 52 -13.09 -16.36 -5.06
C MET A 52 -13.40 -17.80 -5.47
N LEU A 53 -13.08 -18.78 -4.61
CA LEU A 53 -13.39 -20.19 -4.86
C LEU A 53 -14.89 -20.46 -4.83
N GLU A 54 -15.63 -19.84 -3.91
CA GLU A 54 -17.09 -19.96 -3.81
C GLU A 54 -17.79 -19.36 -5.03
N ALA A 55 -17.37 -18.18 -5.48
CA ALA A 55 -17.91 -17.54 -6.69
C ALA A 55 -17.68 -18.36 -7.97
N CYS A 56 -16.69 -19.25 -7.97
CA CYS A 56 -16.36 -20.13 -9.10
C CYS A 56 -16.88 -21.56 -8.91
N ALA A 57 -17.61 -21.84 -7.82
CA ALA A 57 -18.15 -23.16 -7.55
C ALA A 57 -19.25 -23.53 -8.58
N PRO A 58 -19.37 -24.81 -8.99
CA PRO A 58 -20.36 -25.26 -9.97
C PRO A 58 -21.81 -24.96 -9.58
N GLU A 59 -22.06 -24.79 -8.27
CA GLU A 59 -23.36 -24.47 -7.68
C GLU A 59 -23.87 -23.07 -8.11
N HIS A 60 -23.02 -22.20 -8.68
CA HIS A 60 -23.34 -20.82 -9.08
C HIS A 60 -23.51 -20.61 -10.60
N GLY A 61 -23.45 -21.67 -11.41
CA GLY A 61 -23.69 -21.60 -12.86
C GLY A 61 -22.81 -22.56 -13.67
N GLN A 62 -23.16 -22.79 -14.94
CA GLN A 62 -22.44 -23.74 -15.81
C GLN A 62 -21.05 -23.26 -16.26
N ASN A 63 -20.72 -21.97 -16.10
CA ASN A 63 -19.41 -21.42 -16.43
C ASN A 63 -18.83 -20.67 -15.22
N PRO A 64 -17.66 -21.06 -14.70
CA PRO A 64 -17.00 -20.34 -13.63
C PRO A 64 -16.61 -18.92 -14.09
N ILE A 65 -16.78 -17.93 -13.21
CA ILE A 65 -16.47 -16.52 -13.49
C ILE A 65 -14.96 -16.32 -13.70
N LEU A 66 -14.13 -17.10 -13.00
CA LEU A 66 -12.68 -17.12 -13.13
C LEU A 66 -12.19 -18.56 -13.30
N SER A 67 -11.21 -18.74 -14.17
CA SER A 67 -10.40 -19.95 -14.25
C SER A 67 -9.48 -20.08 -13.04
N MET A 68 -8.99 -21.29 -12.79
CA MET A 68 -8.02 -21.53 -11.72
C MET A 68 -6.73 -20.71 -11.90
N ASP A 69 -6.30 -20.50 -13.15
CA ASP A 69 -5.15 -19.66 -13.45
C ASP A 69 -5.39 -18.19 -13.10
N GLU A 70 -6.59 -17.67 -13.39
CA GLU A 70 -6.97 -16.32 -13.02
C GLU A 70 -7.07 -16.15 -11.49
N ILE A 71 -7.59 -17.13 -10.75
CA ILE A 71 -7.60 -17.10 -9.28
C ILE A 71 -6.17 -17.01 -8.72
N ILE A 72 -5.23 -17.80 -9.26
CA ILE A 72 -3.83 -17.75 -8.85
C ILE A 72 -3.21 -16.38 -9.13
N ASP A 73 -3.46 -15.83 -10.33
CA ASP A 73 -2.91 -14.55 -10.74
C ASP A 73 -3.51 -13.38 -9.94
N GLU A 74 -4.80 -13.44 -9.57
CA GLU A 74 -5.41 -12.51 -8.62
C GLU A 74 -4.79 -12.62 -7.22
N CYS A 75 -4.59 -13.85 -6.70
CA CYS A 75 -3.88 -14.06 -5.43
C CYS A 75 -2.48 -13.44 -5.44
N LYS A 76 -1.70 -13.64 -6.52
CA LYS A 76 -0.38 -13.01 -6.69
C LYS A 76 -0.50 -11.48 -6.66
N THR A 77 -1.49 -10.93 -7.35
CA THR A 77 -1.72 -9.49 -7.46
C THR A 77 -2.04 -8.87 -6.10
N PHE A 78 -3.03 -9.42 -5.37
CA PHE A 78 -3.40 -8.92 -4.05
C PHE A 78 -2.26 -9.04 -3.04
N PHE A 79 -1.54 -10.17 -3.04
CA PHE A 79 -0.42 -10.38 -2.13
C PHE A 79 0.70 -9.35 -2.38
N PHE A 80 1.14 -9.21 -3.63
CA PHE A 80 2.22 -8.27 -3.97
C PHE A 80 1.81 -6.82 -3.73
N ALA A 81 0.62 -6.42 -4.20
CA ALA A 81 0.14 -5.05 -4.07
C ALA A 81 -0.08 -4.67 -2.59
N GLY A 82 -0.63 -5.57 -1.78
CA GLY A 82 -0.88 -5.32 -0.36
C GLY A 82 0.41 -5.35 0.49
N HIS A 83 1.28 -6.33 0.27
CA HIS A 83 2.47 -6.53 1.10
C HIS A 83 3.48 -5.38 0.95
N ASP A 84 3.93 -5.11 -0.28
CA ASP A 84 5.02 -4.16 -0.50
C ASP A 84 4.58 -2.72 -0.24
N THR A 85 3.31 -2.36 -0.49
CA THR A 85 2.85 -0.99 -0.25
C THR A 85 2.61 -0.72 1.25
N SER A 86 1.89 -1.61 1.95
CA SER A 86 1.63 -1.46 3.39
C SER A 86 2.92 -1.48 4.21
N SER A 87 3.84 -2.40 3.92
CA SER A 87 5.12 -2.50 4.66
C SER A 87 5.98 -1.24 4.53
N HIS A 88 6.06 -0.63 3.34
CA HIS A 88 6.80 0.61 3.16
C HIS A 88 6.06 1.82 3.76
N LEU A 89 4.73 1.88 3.70
CA LEU A 89 3.96 2.90 4.43
C LEU A 89 4.28 2.86 5.92
N LEU A 90 4.21 1.68 6.53
CA LEU A 90 4.53 1.48 7.94
C LEU A 90 5.97 1.86 8.25
N THR A 91 6.91 1.44 7.39
CA THR A 91 8.34 1.79 7.54
C THR A 91 8.55 3.31 7.54
N TRP A 92 7.96 4.03 6.60
CA TRP A 92 8.08 5.49 6.54
C TRP A 92 7.33 6.18 7.68
N THR A 93 6.22 5.61 8.15
CA THR A 93 5.50 6.09 9.33
C THR A 93 6.38 6.00 10.57
N MET A 94 7.06 4.87 10.77
CA MET A 94 8.00 4.66 11.86
C MET A 94 9.19 5.62 11.77
N PHE A 95 9.74 5.84 10.57
CA PHE A 95 10.77 6.86 10.34
C PHE A 95 10.28 8.24 10.79
N LEU A 96 9.11 8.69 10.33
CA LEU A 96 8.59 10.02 10.65
C LEU A 96 8.26 10.17 12.14
N LEU A 97 7.71 9.15 12.81
CA LEU A 97 7.47 9.17 14.25
C LEU A 97 8.77 9.20 15.06
N SER A 98 9.86 8.67 14.52
CA SER A 98 11.17 8.71 15.18
C SER A 98 11.90 10.04 15.01
N THR A 99 11.60 10.81 13.95
CA THR A 99 12.13 12.16 13.75
C THR A 99 11.22 13.27 14.28
N HIS A 100 9.97 12.93 14.64
CA HIS A 100 8.97 13.82 15.23
C HIS A 100 8.43 13.22 16.55
N PRO A 101 9.26 13.17 17.61
CA PRO A 101 8.88 12.54 18.87
C PRO A 101 7.63 13.16 19.51
N GLU A 102 7.36 14.44 19.28
CA GLU A 102 6.14 15.12 19.72
C GLU A 102 4.88 14.50 19.11
N TRP A 103 4.95 14.04 17.86
CA TRP A 103 3.86 13.29 17.24
C TRP A 103 3.77 11.87 17.79
N GLN A 104 4.89 11.23 18.10
CA GLN A 104 4.87 9.91 18.73
C GLN A 104 4.09 9.91 20.04
N GLU A 105 4.34 10.90 20.92
CA GLU A 105 3.59 11.06 22.16
C GLU A 105 2.12 11.41 21.92
N LYS A 106 1.85 12.40 21.05
CA LYS A 106 0.49 12.84 20.74
C LYS A 106 -0.38 11.71 20.16
N LEU A 107 0.18 10.89 19.28
CA LEU A 107 -0.53 9.73 18.73
C LEU A 107 -0.71 8.63 19.77
N ARG A 108 0.28 8.42 20.66
CA ARG A 108 0.15 7.47 21.76
C ARG A 108 -0.99 7.84 22.70
N GLU A 109 -1.13 9.12 23.06
CA GLU A 109 -2.25 9.61 23.87
C GLU A 109 -3.60 9.32 23.22
N GLU A 110 -3.75 9.57 21.91
CA GLU A 110 -4.96 9.21 21.17
C GLU A 110 -5.21 7.70 21.19
N VAL A 111 -4.19 6.90 20.91
CA VAL A 111 -4.31 5.44 20.87
C VAL A 111 -4.71 4.87 22.23
N LEU A 112 -4.08 5.30 23.32
CA LEU A 112 -4.42 4.83 24.66
C LEU A 112 -5.84 5.25 25.07
N ARG A 113 -6.26 6.46 24.69
CA ARG A 113 -7.63 6.93 24.97
C ARG A 113 -8.70 6.13 24.24
N GLU A 114 -8.51 5.86 22.94
CA GLU A 114 -9.55 5.24 22.10
C GLU A 114 -9.48 3.69 22.09
N CYS A 115 -8.28 3.12 22.22
CA CYS A 115 -8.04 1.67 22.09
C CYS A 115 -7.61 1.00 23.40
N GLY A 116 -7.22 1.77 24.42
CA GLY A 116 -6.62 1.23 25.64
C GLY A 116 -5.33 0.47 25.36
N ASN A 117 -5.13 -0.65 26.07
CA ASN A 117 -3.93 -1.49 26.02
C ASN A 117 -4.12 -2.83 25.26
N GLY A 118 -5.34 -3.08 24.77
CA GLY A 118 -5.71 -4.31 24.07
C GLY A 118 -5.55 -4.21 22.55
N ALA A 119 -5.84 -5.31 21.86
CA ALA A 119 -5.94 -5.29 20.40
C ALA A 119 -7.09 -4.37 19.96
N PRO A 120 -6.85 -3.39 19.08
CA PRO A 120 -7.88 -2.44 18.67
C PRO A 120 -8.94 -3.12 17.79
N THR A 121 -10.21 -2.76 18.00
CA THR A 121 -11.32 -3.18 17.12
C THR A 121 -11.50 -2.21 15.95
N GLY A 122 -12.21 -2.62 14.89
CA GLY A 122 -12.50 -1.73 13.74
C GLY A 122 -13.13 -0.40 14.15
N ASP A 123 -14.07 -0.42 15.10
CA ASP A 123 -14.72 0.80 15.61
C ASP A 123 -13.77 1.70 16.38
N MET A 124 -12.81 1.14 17.12
CA MET A 124 -11.77 1.91 17.79
C MET A 124 -10.83 2.57 16.77
N LEU A 125 -10.42 1.84 15.74
CA LEU A 125 -9.56 2.37 14.66
C LEU A 125 -10.20 3.53 13.89
N ASN A 126 -11.53 3.54 13.77
CA ASN A 126 -12.27 4.64 13.15
C ASN A 126 -12.18 5.96 13.95
N LYS A 127 -11.89 5.89 15.26
CA LYS A 127 -11.75 7.06 16.13
C LYS A 127 -10.34 7.67 16.12
N LEU A 128 -9.34 6.95 15.58
CA LEU A 128 -7.95 7.42 15.52
C LEU A 128 -7.73 8.48 14.42
N GLN A 129 -8.19 9.70 14.67
CA GLN A 129 -8.17 10.81 13.72
C GLN A 129 -6.75 11.36 13.51
N LEU A 130 -5.97 11.53 14.59
CA LEU A 130 -4.60 12.01 14.49
C LEU A 130 -3.70 10.98 13.79
N VAL A 131 -3.84 9.69 14.12
CA VAL A 131 -3.12 8.62 13.40
C VAL A 131 -3.48 8.64 11.91
N ASN A 132 -4.77 8.82 11.58
CA ASN A 132 -5.20 8.93 10.19
C ASN A 132 -4.53 10.09 9.45
N MET A 133 -4.51 11.29 10.05
CA MET A 133 -3.85 12.45 9.47
C MET A 133 -2.34 12.26 9.31
N PHE A 134 -1.69 11.63 10.28
CA PHE A 134 -0.26 11.30 10.22
C PHE A 134 0.05 10.34 9.08
N LEU A 135 -0.76 9.30 8.90
CA LEU A 135 -0.63 8.34 7.80
C LEU A 135 -0.86 9.00 6.44
N LEU A 136 -1.84 9.91 6.32
CA LEU A 136 -2.10 10.64 5.08
C LEU A 136 -0.92 11.54 4.68
N GLU A 137 -0.32 12.25 5.64
CA GLU A 137 0.85 13.08 5.37
C GLU A 137 2.10 12.24 5.09
N THR A 138 2.21 11.07 5.74
CA THR A 138 3.24 10.08 5.40
C THR A 138 3.08 9.59 3.96
N LEU A 139 1.86 9.25 3.55
CA LEU A 139 1.54 8.85 2.17
C LEU A 139 1.78 9.97 1.15
N ARG A 140 1.64 11.23 1.54
CA ARG A 140 1.92 12.37 0.66
C ARG A 140 3.42 12.49 0.37
N LEU A 141 4.23 12.51 1.42
CA LEU A 141 5.67 12.74 1.29
C LEU A 141 6.47 11.46 1.00
N TYR A 142 6.18 10.37 1.70
CA TYR A 142 6.91 9.10 1.59
C TYR A 142 6.01 7.95 1.11
N GLY A 143 5.00 8.26 0.29
CA GLY A 143 4.11 7.27 -0.31
C GLY A 143 4.89 6.18 -1.06
N PRO A 144 4.51 4.89 -0.90
CA PRO A 144 5.19 3.79 -1.60
C PRO A 144 5.19 3.94 -3.12
N VAL A 145 4.13 4.49 -3.72
CA VAL A 145 4.00 4.64 -5.17
C VAL A 145 4.36 6.07 -5.59
N ALA A 146 5.55 6.26 -6.15
CA ALA A 146 6.03 7.57 -6.59
C ALA A 146 5.51 8.00 -7.97
N VAL A 147 5.18 7.03 -8.83
CA VAL A 147 4.78 7.24 -10.22
C VAL A 147 3.72 6.20 -10.60
N ILE A 148 2.71 6.62 -11.36
CA ILE A 148 1.81 5.70 -12.08
C ILE A 148 1.83 5.99 -13.58
N GLN A 149 1.58 4.97 -14.39
CA GLN A 149 1.54 5.08 -15.84
C GLN A 149 0.18 4.66 -16.40
N ARG A 150 -0.22 5.27 -17.51
CA ARG A 150 -1.39 4.91 -18.32
C ARG A 150 -0.96 4.86 -19.78
N LYS A 151 -1.59 3.99 -20.57
CA LYS A 151 -1.42 3.95 -22.02
C LYS A 151 -2.71 4.46 -22.65
N ALA A 152 -2.62 5.43 -23.55
CA ALA A 152 -3.77 5.93 -24.31
C ALA A 152 -4.39 4.78 -25.11
N GLY A 153 -5.68 4.51 -24.90
CA GLY A 153 -6.43 3.46 -25.60
C GLY A 153 -6.99 3.91 -26.95
N SER A 154 -6.98 5.21 -27.21
CA SER A 154 -7.36 5.86 -28.46
C SER A 154 -6.67 7.23 -28.53
N ASP A 155 -6.73 7.89 -29.67
CA ASP A 155 -6.38 9.31 -29.77
C ASP A 155 -7.26 10.14 -28.81
N LEU A 156 -6.64 11.04 -28.06
CA LEU A 156 -7.30 11.89 -27.07
C LEU A 156 -6.58 13.23 -26.92
N GLU A 157 -7.20 14.20 -26.23
CA GLU A 157 -6.59 15.49 -25.93
C GLU A 157 -6.55 15.73 -24.42
N VAL A 158 -5.39 16.14 -23.89
CA VAL A 158 -5.19 16.46 -22.46
C VAL A 158 -4.64 17.87 -22.36
N GLY A 159 -5.40 18.79 -21.77
CA GLY A 159 -4.95 20.17 -21.54
C GLY A 159 -4.51 20.90 -22.82
N GLY A 160 -5.21 20.68 -23.94
CA GLY A 160 -4.84 21.25 -25.25
C GLY A 160 -3.80 20.44 -26.03
N ILE A 161 -3.26 19.35 -25.45
CA ILE A 161 -2.21 18.53 -26.06
C ILE A 161 -2.84 17.29 -26.68
N LYS A 162 -2.65 17.09 -27.98
CA LYS A 162 -3.05 15.86 -28.67
C LYS A 162 -2.15 14.70 -28.24
N VAL A 163 -2.76 13.62 -27.79
CA VAL A 163 -2.14 12.39 -27.31
C VAL A 163 -2.59 11.25 -28.23
N PRO A 164 -1.71 10.78 -29.14
CA PRO A 164 -2.03 9.64 -30.00
C PRO A 164 -2.24 8.35 -29.22
N GLU A 165 -3.02 7.44 -29.80
CA GLU A 165 -3.20 6.08 -29.31
C GLU A 165 -1.84 5.42 -29.03
N GLY A 166 -1.78 4.71 -27.91
CA GLY A 166 -0.61 3.96 -27.49
C GLY A 166 0.48 4.77 -26.80
N THR A 167 0.33 6.09 -26.71
CA THR A 167 1.21 6.96 -25.91
C THR A 167 1.14 6.57 -24.43
N VAL A 168 2.31 6.45 -23.78
CA VAL A 168 2.40 6.22 -22.32
C VAL A 168 2.44 7.56 -21.59
N LEU A 169 1.37 7.83 -20.85
CA LEU A 169 1.24 8.98 -19.95
C LEU A 169 1.80 8.59 -18.57
N THR A 170 2.74 9.38 -18.07
CA THR A 170 3.35 9.19 -16.75
C THR A 170 2.85 10.27 -15.79
N ILE A 171 2.32 9.87 -14.65
CA ILE A 171 1.82 10.77 -13.60
C ILE A 171 2.82 10.73 -12.45
N PRO A 172 3.62 11.79 -12.25
CA PRO A 172 4.66 11.83 -11.22
C PRO A 172 4.07 12.21 -9.85
N ILE A 173 3.43 11.26 -9.18
CA ILE A 173 2.74 11.45 -7.89
C ILE A 173 3.66 12.12 -6.86
N ALA A 174 4.89 11.64 -6.69
CA ALA A 174 5.82 12.19 -5.69
C ALA A 174 6.17 13.66 -5.92
N THR A 175 6.22 14.09 -7.19
CA THR A 175 6.46 15.48 -7.59
C THR A 175 5.20 16.33 -7.37
N ILE A 176 4.04 15.86 -7.83
CA ILE A 176 2.74 16.54 -7.63
C ILE A 176 2.48 16.73 -6.12
N HIS A 177 2.80 15.73 -5.31
CA HIS A 177 2.65 15.79 -3.86
C HIS A 177 3.55 16.81 -3.16
N ARG A 178 4.58 17.34 -3.84
CA ARG A 178 5.50 18.37 -3.32
C ARG A 178 5.40 19.69 -4.08
N ASP A 179 4.50 19.78 -5.03
CA ASP A 179 4.30 20.97 -5.82
C ASP A 179 3.66 22.07 -4.96
N LYS A 180 4.32 23.21 -4.86
CA LYS A 180 3.85 24.38 -4.11
C LYS A 180 2.59 24.98 -4.72
N GLU A 181 2.39 24.83 -6.02
CA GLU A 181 1.16 25.27 -6.67
C GLU A 181 -0.03 24.44 -6.18
N VAL A 182 0.16 23.17 -5.83
CA VAL A 182 -0.89 22.26 -5.36
C VAL A 182 -1.01 22.26 -3.84
N TRP A 183 0.11 22.29 -3.11
CA TRP A 183 0.17 22.07 -1.66
C TRP A 183 0.58 23.29 -0.83
N GLY A 184 0.89 24.42 -1.47
CA GLY A 184 1.32 25.65 -0.81
C GLY A 184 2.82 25.71 -0.53
N GLU A 185 3.28 26.82 0.05
CA GLU A 185 4.73 27.03 0.29
C GLU A 185 5.35 25.98 1.23
N ASP A 186 4.54 25.45 2.16
CA ASP A 186 4.92 24.39 3.10
C ASP A 186 4.85 22.98 2.49
N ALA A 187 4.80 22.84 1.15
CA ALA A 187 4.66 21.55 0.47
C ALA A 187 5.74 20.52 0.83
N ASN A 188 6.94 20.95 1.23
CA ASN A 188 8.01 20.03 1.63
C ASN A 188 8.06 19.76 3.14
N GLU A 189 7.22 20.44 3.93
CA GLU A 189 7.13 20.25 5.37
C GLU A 189 6.22 19.06 5.69
N PHE A 190 6.61 18.28 6.70
CA PHE A 190 5.75 17.22 7.24
C PHE A 190 4.76 17.82 8.25
N LYS A 191 3.51 18.01 7.81
CA LYS A 191 2.47 18.70 8.57
C LYS A 191 1.17 17.90 8.58
N PRO A 192 1.00 16.92 9.48
CA PRO A 192 -0.22 16.09 9.54
C PRO A 192 -1.53 16.89 9.66
N MET A 193 -1.51 18.01 10.38
CA MET A 193 -2.67 18.89 10.55
C MET A 193 -3.22 19.46 9.23
N ARG A 194 -2.47 19.38 8.13
CA ARG A 194 -2.98 19.69 6.78
C ARG A 194 -4.29 18.95 6.45
N PHE A 195 -4.47 17.76 7.02
CA PHE A 195 -5.66 16.92 6.79
C PHE A 195 -6.78 17.12 7.83
N GLU A 196 -6.69 18.09 8.73
CA GLU A 196 -7.69 18.31 9.81
C GLU A 196 -9.11 18.53 9.27
N ASN A 197 -9.20 19.20 8.12
CA ASN A 197 -10.46 19.52 7.47
C ASN A 197 -10.85 18.47 6.40
N GLY A 198 -10.16 17.33 6.36
CA GLY A 198 -10.36 16.25 5.40
C GLY A 198 -9.50 16.35 4.15
N VAL A 199 -9.36 15.22 3.43
CA VAL A 199 -8.47 15.08 2.26
C VAL A 199 -8.79 16.07 1.15
N THR A 200 -10.07 16.37 0.91
CA THR A 200 -10.51 17.28 -0.16
C THR A 200 -10.18 18.75 0.09
N ARG A 201 -9.82 19.11 1.32
CA ARG A 201 -9.42 20.48 1.71
C ARG A 201 -7.94 20.61 2.04
N ALA A 202 -7.17 19.53 1.91
CA ALA A 202 -5.76 19.48 2.30
C ALA A 202 -4.80 20.16 1.30
N GLY A 203 -5.22 20.29 0.03
CA GLY A 203 -4.50 20.99 -1.02
C GLY A 203 -5.41 21.94 -1.79
N LYS A 204 -4.87 22.69 -2.75
CA LYS A 204 -5.64 23.62 -3.57
C LYS A 204 -6.65 22.93 -4.51
N HIS A 205 -6.47 21.63 -4.74
CA HIS A 205 -7.37 20.81 -5.54
C HIS A 205 -7.97 19.68 -4.68
N PRO A 206 -9.27 19.37 -4.79
CA PRO A 206 -9.93 18.34 -3.96
C PRO A 206 -9.36 16.93 -4.15
N ASN A 207 -8.74 16.67 -5.30
CA ASN A 207 -8.06 15.41 -5.63
C ASN A 207 -6.53 15.53 -5.61
N ALA A 208 -5.97 16.44 -4.80
CA ALA A 208 -4.53 16.66 -4.73
C ALA A 208 -3.74 15.44 -4.20
N LEU A 209 -4.32 14.69 -3.26
CA LEU A 209 -3.72 13.47 -2.74
C LEU A 209 -4.01 12.29 -3.67
N LEU A 210 -2.98 11.82 -4.36
CA LEU A 210 -3.02 10.74 -5.34
C LEU A 210 -2.37 9.44 -4.83
N SER A 211 -2.14 9.29 -3.52
CA SER A 211 -1.45 8.13 -2.93
C SER A 211 -2.14 6.79 -3.23
N PHE A 212 -3.45 6.81 -3.44
CA PHE A 212 -4.25 5.65 -3.85
C PHE A 212 -4.80 5.79 -5.27
N SER A 213 -4.22 6.67 -6.10
CA SER A 213 -4.74 7.06 -7.41
C SER A 213 -6.17 7.61 -7.32
N SER A 214 -6.81 7.86 -8.47
CA SER A 214 -8.21 8.28 -8.56
C SER A 214 -8.87 7.69 -9.81
N GLY A 215 -10.20 7.73 -9.85
CA GLY A 215 -11.02 7.23 -10.96
C GLY A 215 -11.12 5.69 -11.02
N PRO A 216 -11.46 5.10 -12.18
CA PRO A 216 -11.74 3.66 -12.34
C PRO A 216 -10.56 2.72 -12.00
N ARG A 217 -9.37 3.27 -11.81
CA ARG A 217 -8.14 2.56 -11.44
C ARG A 217 -7.59 3.08 -10.11
N SER A 218 -8.45 3.57 -9.22
CA SER A 218 -8.10 3.82 -7.82
C SER A 218 -7.76 2.50 -7.12
N CYS A 219 -6.94 2.59 -6.08
CA CYS A 219 -6.54 1.42 -5.31
C CYS A 219 -7.75 0.78 -4.62
N ILE A 220 -8.08 -0.45 -5.01
CA ILE A 220 -9.16 -1.23 -4.37
C ILE A 220 -8.85 -1.55 -2.89
N GLY A 221 -7.56 -1.62 -2.54
CA GLY A 221 -7.09 -1.92 -1.19
C GLY A 221 -6.99 -0.73 -0.25
N GLN A 222 -7.40 0.49 -0.66
CA GLN A 222 -7.20 1.71 0.15
C GLN A 222 -7.73 1.59 1.58
N ASN A 223 -8.98 1.14 1.74
CA ASN A 223 -9.59 1.04 3.08
C ASN A 223 -8.88 -0.02 3.93
N PHE A 224 -8.54 -1.17 3.33
CA PHE A 224 -7.82 -2.23 4.02
C PHE A 224 -6.43 -1.78 4.48
N ALA A 225 -5.66 -1.14 3.59
CA ALA A 225 -4.32 -0.63 3.92
C ALA A 225 -4.35 0.42 5.04
N MET A 226 -5.35 1.32 5.05
CA MET A 226 -5.49 2.32 6.11
C MET A 226 -5.88 1.70 7.45
N ILE A 227 -6.78 0.70 7.45
CA ILE A 227 -7.16 -0.02 8.68
C ILE A 227 -5.96 -0.81 9.22
N GLU A 228 -5.27 -1.55 8.36
CA GLU A 228 -4.07 -2.31 8.71
C GLU A 228 -2.99 -1.39 9.29
N ALA A 229 -2.70 -0.27 8.62
CA ALA A 229 -1.69 0.68 9.10
C ALA A 229 -2.05 1.27 10.46
N LYS A 230 -3.32 1.65 10.68
CA LYS A 230 -3.79 2.13 11.98
C LYS A 230 -3.66 1.07 13.06
N ALA A 231 -4.03 -0.18 12.78
CA ALA A 231 -3.95 -1.27 13.74
C ALA A 231 -2.51 -1.53 14.18
N VAL A 232 -1.59 -1.63 13.22
CA VAL A 232 -0.17 -1.86 13.50
C VAL A 232 0.44 -0.70 14.29
N ILE A 233 0.19 0.54 13.88
CA ILE A 233 0.74 1.72 14.57
C ILE A 233 0.15 1.85 15.97
N ALA A 234 -1.15 1.63 16.15
CA ALA A 234 -1.78 1.63 17.47
C ALA A 234 -1.11 0.60 18.39
N MET A 235 -0.96 -0.65 17.94
CA MET A 235 -0.33 -1.71 18.72
C MET A 235 1.14 -1.42 19.07
N ILE A 236 1.89 -0.79 18.18
CA ILE A 236 3.27 -0.38 18.45
C ILE A 236 3.29 0.74 19.50
N LEU A 237 2.48 1.78 19.33
CA LEU A 237 2.46 2.95 20.23
C LEU A 237 1.98 2.61 21.64
N GLN A 238 1.11 1.60 21.80
CA GLN A 238 0.70 1.07 23.10
C GLN A 238 1.87 0.50 23.92
N ARG A 239 2.90 -0.04 23.25
CA ARG A 239 3.90 -0.91 23.90
C ARG A 239 5.32 -0.40 23.81
N PHE A 240 5.61 0.47 22.85
CA PHE A 240 6.97 0.89 22.55
C PHE A 240 7.07 2.40 22.37
N SER A 241 8.22 2.91 22.80
CA SER A 241 8.80 4.14 22.29
C SER A 241 9.99 3.78 21.41
N PHE A 242 10.26 4.57 20.38
CA PHE A 242 11.33 4.25 19.44
C PHE A 242 11.99 5.48 18.84
N SER A 243 13.25 5.31 18.45
CA SER A 243 14.08 6.34 17.81
C SER A 243 14.94 5.73 16.69
N LEU A 244 15.52 6.58 15.84
CA LEU A 244 16.46 6.12 14.82
C LEU A 244 17.74 5.58 15.45
N SER A 245 18.23 4.47 14.92
CA SER A 245 19.58 4.02 15.24
C SER A 245 20.61 5.04 14.74
N PRO A 246 21.72 5.28 15.47
CA PRO A 246 22.85 6.05 14.94
C PRO A 246 23.45 5.49 13.65
N LYS A 247 23.16 4.22 13.31
CA LYS A 247 23.58 3.56 12.07
C LYS A 247 22.64 3.83 10.89
N TYR A 248 21.54 4.55 11.10
CA TYR A 248 20.59 4.86 10.03
C TYR A 248 21.23 5.77 8.99
N VAL A 249 21.03 5.45 7.71
CA VAL A 249 21.44 6.25 6.56
C VAL A 249 20.20 6.58 5.74
N HIS A 250 19.83 7.86 5.69
CA HIS A 250 18.67 8.31 4.93
C HIS A 250 18.97 8.28 3.43
N ALA A 251 18.51 7.22 2.76
CA ALA A 251 18.62 7.06 1.32
C ALA A 251 17.34 6.40 0.76
N PRO A 252 16.26 7.17 0.55
CA PRO A 252 15.10 6.69 -0.19
C PRO A 252 15.51 6.25 -1.60
N MET A 253 15.00 5.10 -2.05
CA MET A 253 15.23 4.58 -3.39
C MET A 253 13.91 4.10 -3.98
N ASP A 254 13.68 4.42 -5.25
CA ASP A 254 12.57 3.90 -6.03
C ASP A 254 13.05 2.72 -6.90
N VAL A 255 12.31 1.62 -6.86
CA VAL A 255 12.55 0.42 -7.69
C VAL A 255 11.23 -0.03 -8.30
N ILE A 256 10.22 -0.19 -7.44
CA ILE A 256 8.80 -0.41 -7.76
C ILE A 256 7.99 0.38 -6.73
N THR A 257 8.44 0.30 -5.47
CA THR A 257 7.97 1.11 -4.37
C THR A 257 9.14 1.89 -3.76
N VAL A 258 8.84 3.06 -3.20
CA VAL A 258 9.79 3.90 -2.48
C VAL A 258 10.12 3.25 -1.14
N ARG A 259 11.40 2.92 -0.95
CA ARG A 259 11.88 2.23 0.25
C ARG A 259 13.22 2.76 0.76
N PRO A 260 13.57 2.56 2.04
CA PRO A 260 14.90 2.87 2.53
C PRO A 260 15.92 1.89 1.92
N LYS A 261 16.88 2.40 1.15
CA LYS A 261 17.89 1.58 0.46
C LYS A 261 18.67 0.65 1.40
N PHE A 262 18.95 1.11 2.62
CA PHE A 262 19.74 0.40 3.62
C PHE A 262 18.89 -0.09 4.81
N GLY A 263 17.57 -0.16 4.64
CA GLY A 263 16.63 -0.45 5.72
C GLY A 263 16.47 0.73 6.71
N LEU A 264 15.69 0.48 7.76
CA LEU A 264 15.41 1.45 8.82
C LEU A 264 15.78 0.82 10.17
N PRO A 265 17.08 0.73 10.53
CA PRO A 265 17.47 0.29 11.87
C PRO A 265 16.97 1.29 12.93
N MET A 266 16.27 0.79 13.94
CA MET A 266 15.66 1.58 15.01
C MET A 266 16.04 1.03 16.38
N VAL A 267 16.01 1.89 17.40
CA VAL A 267 16.12 1.49 18.80
C VAL A 267 14.71 1.50 19.39
N LEU A 268 14.24 0.33 19.83
CA LEU A 268 12.95 0.19 20.50
C LEU A 268 13.17 0.11 22.01
N LYS A 269 12.37 0.85 22.77
CA LYS A 269 12.26 0.78 24.21
C LYS A 269 10.86 0.34 24.57
N SER A 270 10.75 -0.80 25.25
CA SER A 270 9.48 -1.24 25.84
C SER A 270 9.01 -0.20 26.85
N LEU A 271 7.73 0.14 26.78
CA LEU A 271 7.06 0.89 27.82
C LEU A 271 6.58 -0.12 28.86
N GLU A 272 6.92 0.12 30.13
CA GLU A 272 6.35 -0.66 31.23
C GLU A 272 4.86 -0.31 31.30
N MET A 273 4.02 -1.33 31.25
CA MET A 273 2.56 -1.22 31.29
C MET A 273 2.05 -1.26 32.72
#